data_AF-A0AAN1H4J0-F1
#
_entry.id   AF-A0AAN1H4J0-F1
#
_cell.length_a   1.000
_cell.length_b   1.000
_cell.length_c   1.000
_cell.angle_alpha   90.00
_cell.angle_beta   90.00
_cell.angle_gamma   90.00
#
_symmetry.space_group_name_H-M   'P 1'
#
loop_
_entity.id
_entity.type
_entity.pdbx_description
1 polymer ?
#
loop_
_entity_poly.entity_id
_entity_poly.type
_entity_poly.pdbx_seq_one_letter_code
_entity_poly.pdbx_strand_id
1 'polypeptide(L)'
;MTKQIINILIQSETREEVMNCINSGININAFDYCGRNALFYCDQLDAAKALIEAGIELNHIDNYGNNALFCNTNPTVLELLIHSGIHIQHKNNQGQSCLHQQRYNIKCAEILINAGADIHSIDNEGQTVLYNLYSTDSFDYWIKKGCNINHTDHNGKSVLDLSMDNGNWHYRSNVSALIRHIEKIDSTPVLIRHINYHSLDLIKLLKHNGVNFLLAEHCTVELYVKDMKSIFNKLKQHIEIKHTQFYNCRNEHIGIYTGIERVKWFIRNGIRMDDDILRQRSDSDKIFSYIAGREKKDLLKEMKPEHPRAPVRKRL
;
A
#
# COMPACT_ATOMS: atom_id res chain seq x y z
N MET A 1 -15.77 -41.07 1.63
CA MET A 1 -14.60 -41.94 1.33
C MET A 1 -13.53 -41.17 0.56
N THR A 2 -13.84 -40.47 -0.53
CA THR A 2 -12.89 -39.66 -1.34
C THR A 2 -12.11 -38.58 -0.55
N LYS A 3 -12.73 -37.89 0.43
CA LYS A 3 -12.05 -36.85 1.23
C LYS A 3 -10.90 -37.38 2.11
N GLN A 4 -11.03 -38.57 2.67
CA GLN A 4 -9.96 -39.17 3.49
C GLN A 4 -8.77 -39.61 2.63
N ILE A 5 -9.03 -40.00 1.38
CA ILE A 5 -8.03 -40.59 0.48
C ILE A 5 -7.04 -39.54 -0.03
N ILE A 6 -7.51 -38.32 -0.38
CA ILE A 6 -6.64 -37.23 -0.86
C ILE A 6 -5.74 -36.72 0.26
N ASN A 7 -6.26 -36.66 1.50
CA ASN A 7 -5.48 -36.21 2.65
C ASN A 7 -4.27 -37.12 2.91
N ILE A 8 -4.36 -38.43 2.65
CA ILE A 8 -3.24 -39.36 2.87
C ILE A 8 -2.11 -39.09 1.88
N LEU A 9 -2.42 -38.84 0.61
CA LEU A 9 -1.40 -38.49 -0.40
C LEU A 9 -0.75 -37.13 -0.10
N ILE A 10 -1.56 -36.14 0.31
CA ILE A 10 -1.07 -34.81 0.72
C ILE A 10 -0.13 -34.89 1.93
N GLN A 11 -0.40 -35.81 2.86
CA GLN A 11 0.38 -36.00 4.09
C GLN A 11 1.60 -36.91 3.90
N SER A 12 1.84 -37.43 2.70
CA SER A 12 2.99 -38.30 2.45
C SER A 12 4.30 -37.51 2.54
N GLU A 13 5.22 -38.00 3.35
CA GLU A 13 6.52 -37.39 3.61
C GLU A 13 7.66 -38.16 2.92
N THR A 14 7.42 -39.43 2.59
CA THR A 14 8.42 -40.31 1.99
C THR A 14 8.01 -40.82 0.61
N ARG A 15 8.99 -41.28 -0.18
CA ARG A 15 8.74 -42.01 -1.43
C ARG A 15 7.86 -43.23 -1.21
N GLU A 16 8.10 -43.99 -0.15
CA GLU A 16 7.37 -45.23 0.13
C GLU A 16 5.88 -44.95 0.36
N GLU A 17 5.54 -43.92 1.13
CA GLU A 17 4.16 -43.52 1.38
C GLU A 17 3.45 -43.08 0.09
N VAL A 18 4.13 -42.29 -0.75
CA VAL A 18 3.61 -41.88 -2.07
C VAL A 18 3.32 -43.12 -2.94
N MET A 19 4.27 -44.05 -3.03
CA MET A 19 4.10 -45.26 -3.83
C MET A 19 3.01 -46.18 -3.27
N ASN A 20 2.89 -46.31 -1.95
CA ASN A 20 1.83 -47.08 -1.30
C ASN A 20 0.44 -46.49 -1.59
N CYS A 21 0.32 -45.16 -1.60
CA CYS A 21 -0.90 -44.47 -2.01
C CYS A 21 -1.28 -44.82 -3.46
N ILE A 22 -0.33 -44.70 -4.38
CA ILE A 22 -0.55 -44.99 -5.81
C ILE A 22 -0.93 -46.45 -6.02
N ASN A 23 -0.22 -47.39 -5.38
CA ASN A 23 -0.49 -48.82 -5.46
C ASN A 23 -1.86 -49.20 -4.87
N SER A 24 -2.37 -48.40 -3.93
CA SER A 24 -3.72 -48.55 -3.37
C SER A 24 -4.82 -47.98 -4.27
N GLY A 25 -4.48 -47.48 -5.45
CA GLY A 25 -5.42 -46.92 -6.43
C GLY A 25 -5.78 -45.45 -6.20
N ILE A 26 -5.01 -44.71 -5.38
CA ILE A 26 -5.21 -43.28 -5.19
C ILE A 26 -4.82 -42.55 -6.48
N ASN A 27 -5.73 -41.73 -7.01
CA ASN A 27 -5.41 -40.86 -8.14
C ASN A 27 -4.41 -39.78 -7.70
N ILE A 28 -3.21 -39.80 -8.31
CA ILE A 28 -2.14 -38.85 -8.01
C ILE A 28 -2.51 -37.38 -8.30
N ASN A 29 -3.43 -37.16 -9.26
CA ASN A 29 -3.92 -35.85 -9.66
C ASN A 29 -5.22 -35.45 -8.93
N ALA A 30 -5.54 -36.13 -7.83
CA ALA A 30 -6.67 -35.73 -7.01
C ALA A 30 -6.39 -34.39 -6.31
N PHE A 31 -7.43 -33.57 -6.16
CA PHE A 31 -7.34 -32.24 -5.57
C PHE A 31 -8.25 -32.06 -4.34
N ASP A 32 -7.81 -31.21 -3.42
CA ASP A 32 -8.59 -30.83 -2.25
C ASP A 32 -9.76 -29.89 -2.61
N TYR A 33 -10.49 -29.39 -1.60
CA TYR A 33 -11.62 -28.47 -1.81
C TYR A 33 -11.19 -27.06 -2.31
N CYS A 34 -9.92 -26.70 -2.14
CA CYS A 34 -9.33 -25.50 -2.72
C CYS A 34 -8.84 -25.75 -4.15
N GLY A 35 -8.99 -26.96 -4.70
CA GLY A 35 -8.49 -27.31 -6.01
C GLY A 35 -6.98 -27.54 -6.03
N ARG A 36 -6.33 -27.87 -4.91
CA ARG A 36 -4.87 -28.11 -4.83
C ARG A 36 -4.55 -29.60 -4.92
N ASN A 37 -3.58 -29.97 -5.75
CA ASN A 37 -3.01 -31.31 -5.75
C ASN A 37 -1.93 -31.45 -4.65
N ALA A 38 -1.34 -32.65 -4.52
CA ALA A 38 -0.38 -32.93 -3.45
C ALA A 38 0.88 -32.03 -3.46
N LEU A 39 1.34 -31.55 -4.62
CA LEU A 39 2.55 -30.72 -4.72
C LEU A 39 2.46 -29.38 -3.97
N PHE A 40 1.24 -28.85 -3.77
CA PHE A 40 1.03 -27.59 -3.06
C PHE A 40 1.45 -27.66 -1.58
N TYR A 41 1.56 -28.86 -1.02
CA TYR A 41 1.80 -29.09 0.40
C TYR A 41 3.13 -29.76 0.70
N CYS A 42 3.87 -30.21 -0.32
CA CYS A 42 5.11 -30.94 -0.11
C CYS A 42 6.14 -30.07 0.63
N ASP A 43 6.51 -30.51 1.82
CA ASP A 43 7.65 -29.97 2.55
C ASP A 43 8.87 -30.91 2.45
N GLN A 44 8.63 -32.19 2.14
CA GLN A 44 9.67 -33.21 2.05
C GLN A 44 10.13 -33.41 0.60
N LEU A 45 11.45 -33.31 0.39
CA LEU A 45 12.06 -33.44 -0.93
C LEU A 45 11.81 -34.81 -1.57
N ASP A 46 11.85 -35.88 -0.78
CA ASP A 46 11.71 -37.25 -1.30
C ASP A 46 10.27 -37.56 -1.73
N ALA A 47 9.27 -37.09 -0.99
CA ALA A 47 7.87 -37.15 -1.42
C ALA A 47 7.63 -36.33 -2.68
N ALA A 48 8.15 -35.10 -2.76
CA ALA A 48 8.00 -34.25 -3.93
C ALA A 48 8.61 -34.90 -5.19
N LYS A 49 9.81 -35.48 -5.09
CA LYS A 49 10.44 -36.24 -6.18
C LYS A 49 9.57 -37.42 -6.62
N ALA A 50 9.08 -38.21 -5.66
CA ALA A 50 8.24 -39.37 -5.95
C ALA A 50 6.95 -38.99 -6.68
N LEU A 51 6.30 -37.89 -6.28
CA LEU A 51 5.09 -37.39 -6.92
C LEU A 51 5.36 -36.96 -8.38
N ILE A 52 6.45 -36.22 -8.61
CA ILE A 52 6.86 -35.77 -9.95
C ILE A 52 7.19 -36.96 -10.85
N GLU A 53 8.00 -37.91 -10.37
CA GLU A 53 8.34 -39.13 -11.10
C GLU A 53 7.11 -40.00 -11.42
N ALA A 54 6.11 -40.00 -10.54
CA ALA A 54 4.86 -40.72 -10.73
C ALA A 54 3.85 -39.98 -11.63
N GLY A 55 4.22 -38.82 -12.19
CA GLY A 55 3.43 -38.12 -13.20
C GLY A 55 2.31 -37.23 -12.64
N ILE A 56 2.48 -36.69 -11.43
CA ILE A 56 1.60 -35.63 -10.94
C ILE A 56 1.62 -34.41 -11.88
N GLU A 57 0.48 -33.75 -12.04
CA GLU A 57 0.35 -32.55 -12.86
C GLU A 57 1.09 -31.36 -12.22
N LEU A 58 2.32 -31.13 -12.66
CA LEU A 58 3.23 -30.12 -12.10
C LEU A 58 2.69 -28.70 -12.18
N ASN A 59 2.03 -28.36 -13.28
CA ASN A 59 1.52 -27.01 -13.57
C ASN A 59 0.03 -26.83 -13.21
N HIS A 60 -0.51 -27.72 -12.38
CA HIS A 60 -1.87 -27.61 -11.88
C HIS A 60 -2.07 -26.30 -11.11
N ILE A 61 -3.27 -25.72 -11.23
CA ILE A 61 -3.64 -24.48 -10.55
C ILE A 61 -4.82 -24.70 -9.59
N ASP A 62 -4.78 -24.02 -8.45
CA ASP A 62 -5.85 -24.05 -7.47
C ASP A 62 -7.02 -23.12 -7.85
N ASN A 63 -8.07 -23.06 -7.02
CA ASN A 63 -9.23 -22.21 -7.26
C ASN A 63 -8.92 -20.69 -7.22
N TYR A 64 -7.74 -20.30 -6.72
CA TYR A 64 -7.24 -18.94 -6.74
C TYR A 64 -6.31 -18.69 -7.94
N GLY A 65 -6.10 -19.70 -8.78
CA GLY A 65 -5.18 -19.64 -9.92
C GLY A 65 -3.72 -19.75 -9.49
N ASN A 66 -3.40 -20.18 -8.27
CA ASN A 66 -2.02 -20.37 -7.85
C ASN A 66 -1.49 -21.72 -8.37
N ASN A 67 -0.22 -21.79 -8.77
CA ASN A 67 0.50 -23.06 -8.87
C ASN A 67 1.29 -23.35 -7.57
N ALA A 68 1.96 -24.50 -7.48
CA ALA A 68 2.65 -24.91 -6.25
C ALA A 68 3.72 -23.90 -5.72
N LEU A 69 4.34 -23.09 -6.58
CA LEU A 69 5.36 -22.10 -6.17
C LEU A 69 4.79 -20.99 -5.25
N PHE A 70 3.49 -20.73 -5.33
CA PHE A 70 2.83 -19.68 -4.54
C PHE A 70 2.71 -20.05 -3.07
N CYS A 71 2.68 -21.35 -2.75
CA CYS A 71 2.46 -21.84 -1.39
C CYS A 71 3.68 -22.54 -0.80
N ASN A 72 4.60 -23.05 -1.63
CA ASN A 72 5.75 -23.78 -1.14
C ASN A 72 6.79 -22.83 -0.51
N THR A 73 7.08 -23.03 0.78
CA THR A 73 8.06 -22.22 1.52
C THR A 73 9.35 -22.95 1.81
N ASN A 74 9.49 -24.19 1.31
CA ASN A 74 10.68 -25.00 1.50
C ASN A 74 11.66 -24.77 0.34
N PRO A 75 12.86 -24.21 0.59
CA PRO A 75 13.85 -23.93 -0.44
C PRO A 75 14.21 -25.13 -1.32
N THR A 76 14.38 -26.33 -0.74
CA THR A 76 14.85 -27.50 -1.50
C THR A 76 13.75 -28.08 -2.39
N VAL A 77 12.51 -28.10 -1.90
CA VAL A 77 11.35 -28.48 -2.71
C VAL A 77 11.09 -27.45 -3.79
N LEU A 78 11.21 -26.17 -3.48
CA LEU A 78 11.06 -25.08 -4.45
C LEU A 78 12.07 -25.21 -5.59
N GLU A 79 13.34 -25.46 -5.28
CA GLU A 79 14.38 -25.73 -6.28
C GLU A 79 14.01 -26.94 -7.15
N LEU A 80 13.54 -28.05 -6.56
CA LEU A 80 13.10 -29.22 -7.33
C LEU A 80 11.96 -28.87 -8.30
N LEU A 81 10.94 -28.15 -7.85
CA LEU A 81 9.80 -27.77 -8.69
C LEU A 81 10.27 -26.92 -9.89
N ILE A 82 11.16 -25.96 -9.65
CA ILE A 82 11.77 -25.12 -10.69
C ILE A 82 12.53 -25.96 -11.70
N HIS A 83 13.43 -26.84 -11.24
CA HIS A 83 14.21 -27.72 -12.13
C HIS A 83 13.32 -28.71 -12.91
N SER A 84 12.14 -29.02 -12.38
CA SER A 84 11.16 -29.90 -13.04
C SER A 84 10.31 -29.18 -14.09
N GLY A 85 10.49 -27.86 -14.28
CA GLY A 85 9.83 -27.10 -15.34
C GLY A 85 8.48 -26.50 -14.96
N ILE A 86 8.23 -26.27 -13.66
CA ILE A 86 7.03 -25.54 -13.23
C ILE A 86 7.04 -24.11 -13.79
N HIS A 87 5.87 -23.59 -14.16
CA HIS A 87 5.73 -22.27 -14.78
C HIS A 87 6.01 -21.15 -13.77
N ILE A 88 7.26 -20.65 -13.77
CA ILE A 88 7.71 -19.60 -12.84
C ILE A 88 7.04 -18.25 -13.06
N GLN A 89 6.71 -17.91 -14.31
CA GLN A 89 6.05 -16.64 -14.69
C GLN A 89 4.53 -16.68 -14.55
N HIS A 90 3.98 -17.74 -13.94
CA HIS A 90 2.55 -17.87 -13.76
C HIS A 90 1.99 -16.73 -12.89
N LYS A 91 0.79 -16.27 -13.25
CA LYS A 91 0.03 -15.27 -12.50
C LYS A 91 -1.27 -15.87 -12.00
N ASN A 92 -1.59 -15.63 -10.74
CA ASN A 92 -2.86 -16.08 -10.15
C ASN A 92 -4.05 -15.19 -10.57
N ASN A 93 -5.24 -15.47 -10.05
CA ASN A 93 -6.46 -14.73 -10.39
C ASN A 93 -6.41 -13.24 -9.99
N GLN A 94 -5.51 -12.85 -9.09
CA GLN A 94 -5.24 -11.46 -8.71
C GLN A 94 -4.10 -10.83 -9.55
N GLY A 95 -3.58 -11.53 -10.55
CA GLY A 95 -2.45 -11.06 -11.37
C GLY A 95 -1.10 -11.16 -10.66
N GLN A 96 -1.06 -11.74 -9.47
CA GLN A 96 0.15 -11.84 -8.65
C GLN A 96 1.06 -12.94 -9.16
N SER A 97 2.37 -12.71 -9.14
CA SER A 97 3.40 -13.73 -9.34
C SER A 97 3.72 -14.46 -8.03
N CYS A 98 4.46 -15.57 -8.09
CA CYS A 98 4.93 -16.27 -6.90
C CYS A 98 5.75 -15.37 -5.95
N LEU A 99 6.45 -14.35 -6.46
CA LEU A 99 7.22 -13.40 -5.64
C LEU A 99 6.33 -12.55 -4.73
N HIS A 100 5.09 -12.26 -5.12
CA HIS A 100 4.14 -11.54 -4.26
C HIS A 100 3.82 -12.36 -3.00
N GLN A 101 3.69 -13.68 -3.13
CA GLN A 101 3.45 -14.57 -1.99
C GLN A 101 4.73 -14.76 -1.16
N GLN A 102 5.88 -14.84 -1.81
CA GLN A 102 7.17 -15.08 -1.15
C GLN A 102 7.86 -13.80 -0.65
N ARG A 103 7.17 -12.64 -0.63
CA ARG A 103 7.74 -11.33 -0.33
C ARG A 103 8.41 -11.20 1.05
N TYR A 104 8.09 -12.09 1.98
CA TYR A 104 8.67 -12.17 3.31
C TYR A 104 9.69 -13.32 3.49
N ASN A 105 9.71 -14.31 2.60
CA ASN A 105 10.65 -15.42 2.65
C ASN A 105 11.82 -15.15 1.71
N ILE A 106 12.79 -14.38 2.19
CA ILE A 106 13.93 -13.90 1.38
C ILE A 106 14.71 -15.04 0.73
N LYS A 107 14.83 -16.19 1.40
CA LYS A 107 15.52 -17.35 0.86
C LYS A 107 14.78 -17.93 -0.36
N CYS A 108 13.45 -18.10 -0.26
CA CYS A 108 12.65 -18.58 -1.40
C CYS A 108 12.55 -17.54 -2.52
N ALA A 109 12.41 -16.25 -2.16
CA ALA A 109 12.44 -15.16 -3.12
C ALA A 109 13.76 -15.14 -3.92
N GLU A 110 14.90 -15.36 -3.25
CA GLU A 110 16.20 -15.42 -3.92
C GLU A 110 16.30 -16.57 -4.92
N ILE A 111 15.82 -17.76 -4.55
CA ILE A 111 15.77 -18.91 -5.44
C ILE A 111 14.92 -18.60 -6.68
N LEU A 112 13.73 -18.02 -6.49
CA LEU A 112 12.82 -17.67 -7.58
C LEU A 112 13.42 -16.60 -8.50
N ILE A 113 14.03 -15.56 -7.95
CA ILE A 113 14.70 -14.51 -8.74
C ILE A 113 15.86 -15.10 -9.55
N ASN A 114 16.69 -15.95 -8.94
CA ASN A 114 17.81 -16.61 -9.64
C ASN A 114 17.31 -17.55 -10.75
N ALA A 115 16.11 -18.11 -10.60
CA ALA A 115 15.44 -18.91 -11.60
C ALA A 115 14.69 -18.09 -12.68
N GLY A 116 14.77 -16.76 -12.61
CA GLY A 116 14.21 -15.85 -13.62
C GLY A 116 12.80 -15.32 -13.34
N ALA A 117 12.28 -15.46 -12.11
CA ALA A 117 11.02 -14.83 -11.73
C ALA A 117 11.10 -13.30 -11.89
N ASP A 118 10.07 -12.71 -12.50
CA ASP A 118 10.05 -11.27 -12.78
C ASP A 118 9.85 -10.42 -11.51
N ILE A 119 10.93 -9.77 -11.07
CA ILE A 119 10.94 -8.83 -9.95
C ILE A 119 10.07 -7.59 -10.18
N HIS A 120 9.82 -7.22 -11.44
CA HIS A 120 9.00 -6.07 -11.82
C HIS A 120 7.53 -6.43 -12.04
N SER A 121 7.16 -7.69 -11.79
CA SER A 121 5.79 -8.14 -11.90
C SER A 121 4.84 -7.28 -11.07
N ILE A 122 3.71 -6.93 -11.69
CA ILE A 122 2.60 -6.24 -11.05
C ILE A 122 1.36 -7.12 -11.01
N ASP A 123 0.56 -6.93 -9.96
CA ASP A 123 -0.76 -7.53 -9.83
C ASP A 123 -1.86 -6.76 -10.59
N ASN A 124 -3.11 -7.17 -10.46
CA ASN A 124 -4.25 -6.54 -11.16
C ASN A 124 -4.52 -5.10 -10.69
N GLU A 125 -4.07 -4.72 -9.49
CA GLU A 125 -4.14 -3.35 -8.99
C GLU A 125 -2.95 -2.51 -9.49
N GLY A 126 -2.00 -3.14 -10.18
CA GLY A 126 -0.76 -2.52 -10.61
C GLY A 126 0.29 -2.46 -9.50
N GLN A 127 0.14 -3.23 -8.43
CA GLN A 127 1.05 -3.21 -7.28
C GLN A 127 2.23 -4.15 -7.49
N THR A 128 3.43 -3.73 -7.08
CA THR A 128 4.62 -4.58 -6.99
C THR A 128 4.72 -5.25 -5.62
N VAL A 129 5.68 -6.16 -5.45
CA VAL A 129 5.99 -6.81 -4.15
C VAL A 129 6.32 -5.85 -3.01
N LEU A 130 6.64 -4.57 -3.30
CA LEU A 130 6.92 -3.56 -2.29
C LEU A 130 5.65 -3.07 -1.56
N TYR A 131 4.47 -3.24 -2.18
CA TYR A 131 3.21 -2.77 -1.61
C TYR A 131 2.81 -3.60 -0.40
N ASN A 132 2.32 -2.93 0.64
CA ASN A 132 1.87 -3.54 1.89
C ASN A 132 2.92 -4.48 2.52
N LEU A 133 4.21 -4.15 2.36
CA LEU A 133 5.28 -4.75 3.15
C LEU A 133 5.24 -4.23 4.58
N TYR A 134 5.61 -5.11 5.51
CA TYR A 134 5.61 -4.83 6.95
C TYR A 134 6.97 -5.05 7.60
N SER A 135 7.92 -5.61 6.85
CA SER A 135 9.28 -5.90 7.30
C SER A 135 10.25 -4.95 6.60
N THR A 136 11.03 -4.20 7.38
CA THR A 136 12.11 -3.36 6.86
C THR A 136 13.15 -4.16 6.09
N ASP A 137 13.44 -5.38 6.54
CA ASP A 137 14.50 -6.20 5.95
C ASP A 137 14.06 -6.75 4.59
N SER A 138 12.78 -7.13 4.48
CA SER A 138 12.19 -7.50 3.20
C SER A 138 12.15 -6.33 2.24
N PHE A 139 11.74 -5.15 2.71
CA PHE A 139 11.73 -3.94 1.89
C PHE A 139 13.14 -3.62 1.36
N ASP A 140 14.15 -3.61 2.24
CA ASP A 140 15.54 -3.37 1.88
C ASP A 140 16.06 -4.38 0.85
N TYR A 141 15.70 -5.66 1.02
CA TYR A 141 16.07 -6.71 0.08
C TYR A 141 15.49 -6.43 -1.32
N TRP A 142 14.19 -6.16 -1.42
CA TRP A 142 13.52 -5.92 -2.70
C TRP A 142 14.08 -4.70 -3.42
N ILE A 143 14.36 -3.61 -2.69
CA ILE A 143 15.00 -2.41 -3.23
C ILE A 143 16.45 -2.69 -3.70
N LYS A 144 17.20 -3.55 -2.99
CA LYS A 144 18.55 -3.96 -3.40
C LYS A 144 18.53 -4.84 -4.65
N LYS A 145 17.51 -5.68 -4.82
CA LYS A 145 17.34 -6.53 -6.02
C LYS A 145 16.81 -5.77 -7.23
N GLY A 146 16.36 -4.52 -7.06
CA GLY A 146 16.00 -3.62 -8.17
C GLY A 146 14.53 -3.28 -8.28
N CYS A 147 13.69 -3.62 -7.28
CA CYS A 147 12.30 -3.15 -7.27
C CYS A 147 12.24 -1.62 -7.28
N ASN A 148 11.39 -1.07 -8.13
CA ASN A 148 11.23 0.37 -8.26
C ASN A 148 10.39 0.94 -7.09
N ILE A 149 11.04 1.72 -6.22
CA ILE A 149 10.40 2.43 -5.10
C ILE A 149 9.40 3.50 -5.55
N ASN A 150 9.59 4.05 -6.76
CA ASN A 150 8.75 5.10 -7.35
C ASN A 150 7.59 4.54 -8.17
N HIS A 151 7.44 3.21 -8.23
CA HIS A 151 6.34 2.59 -8.98
C HIS A 151 4.99 3.02 -8.42
N THR A 152 4.07 3.40 -9.31
CA THR A 152 2.69 3.71 -8.96
C THR A 152 1.73 2.66 -9.48
N ASP A 153 0.76 2.29 -8.66
CA ASP A 153 -0.34 1.39 -9.01
C ASP A 153 -1.31 2.04 -10.02
N HIS A 154 -2.37 1.33 -10.41
CA HIS A 154 -3.36 1.83 -11.38
C HIS A 154 -4.16 3.05 -10.87
N ASN A 155 -4.17 3.31 -9.56
CA ASN A 155 -4.75 4.50 -8.94
C ASN A 155 -3.72 5.64 -8.79
N GLY A 156 -2.50 5.45 -9.29
CA GLY A 156 -1.37 6.36 -9.14
C GLY A 156 -0.76 6.35 -7.73
N LYS A 157 -1.19 5.44 -6.85
CA LYS A 157 -0.68 5.30 -5.48
C LYS A 157 0.74 4.74 -5.56
N SER A 158 1.69 5.32 -4.84
CA SER A 158 3.05 4.79 -4.67
C SER A 158 3.15 3.95 -3.38
N VAL A 159 4.21 3.18 -3.22
CA VAL A 159 4.56 2.58 -1.92
C VAL A 159 4.79 3.63 -0.82
N LEU A 160 5.04 4.88 -1.21
CA LEU A 160 5.13 6.05 -0.32
C LEU A 160 3.76 6.52 0.20
N ASP A 161 2.66 6.14 -0.45
CA ASP A 161 1.30 6.46 -0.01
C ASP A 161 0.85 5.52 1.10
N LEU A 162 1.40 5.74 2.29
CA LEU A 162 1.12 4.94 3.47
C LEU A 162 -0.30 5.22 3.98
N SER A 163 -1.23 4.28 3.77
CA SER A 163 -2.52 4.27 4.46
C SER A 163 -2.45 3.48 5.77
N MET A 164 -3.24 3.84 6.78
CA MET A 164 -3.31 3.12 8.05
C MET A 164 -4.23 1.90 8.01
N ASP A 165 -4.79 1.53 6.86
CA ASP A 165 -5.70 0.37 6.75
C ASP A 165 -5.07 -0.90 7.32
N ASN A 166 -3.74 -0.99 7.33
CA ASN A 166 -2.99 -2.12 7.87
C ASN A 166 -2.52 -1.94 9.34
N GLY A 167 -2.69 -0.77 9.97
CA GLY A 167 -2.31 -0.53 11.38
C GLY A 167 -0.99 0.23 11.58
N ASN A 168 -0.80 0.76 12.80
CA ASN A 168 0.25 1.73 13.16
C ASN A 168 1.69 1.20 13.03
N TRP A 169 1.91 -0.09 13.32
CA TRP A 169 3.24 -0.70 13.24
C TRP A 169 3.78 -0.75 11.80
N HIS A 170 2.90 -1.00 10.84
CA HIS A 170 3.25 -1.08 9.42
C HIS A 170 3.67 0.28 8.87
N TYR A 171 2.98 1.35 9.30
CA TYR A 171 3.35 2.71 8.94
C TYR A 171 4.79 3.03 9.35
N ARG A 172 5.19 2.75 10.59
CA ARG A 172 6.56 3.03 11.08
C ARG A 172 7.63 2.23 10.34
N SER A 173 7.36 0.95 10.07
CA SER A 173 8.29 0.08 9.36
C SER A 173 8.50 0.57 7.93
N ASN A 174 7.43 0.99 7.26
CA ASN A 174 7.51 1.55 5.92
C ASN A 174 8.26 2.87 5.92
N VAL A 175 7.94 3.82 6.81
CA VAL A 175 8.70 5.07 6.94
C VAL A 175 10.19 4.79 7.16
N SER A 176 10.54 3.86 8.06
CA SER A 176 11.93 3.48 8.33
C SER A 176 12.64 2.94 7.08
N ALA A 177 11.98 2.05 6.33
CA ALA A 177 12.55 1.48 5.11
C ALA A 177 12.71 2.55 4.02
N LEU A 178 11.74 3.46 3.87
CA LEU A 178 11.79 4.56 2.90
C LEU A 178 12.95 5.53 3.16
N ILE A 179 13.27 5.82 4.44
CA ILE A 179 14.44 6.64 4.80
C ILE A 179 15.74 6.01 4.31
N ARG A 180 15.86 4.69 4.44
CA ARG A 180 17.11 3.98 4.09
C ARG A 180 17.43 4.02 2.61
N HIS A 181 16.44 4.28 1.76
CA HIS A 181 16.56 4.33 0.29
C HIS A 181 16.05 5.67 -0.27
N ILE A 182 16.16 6.73 0.53
CA ILE A 182 15.61 8.04 0.18
C ILE A 182 16.27 8.64 -1.07
N GLU A 183 17.52 8.25 -1.34
CA GLU A 183 18.28 8.61 -2.53
C GLU A 183 17.76 7.96 -3.82
N LYS A 184 16.98 6.89 -3.71
CA LYS A 184 16.34 6.20 -4.83
C LYS A 184 14.95 6.76 -5.15
N ILE A 185 14.41 7.61 -4.27
CA ILE A 185 13.19 8.34 -4.56
C ILE A 185 13.53 9.39 -5.60
N ASP A 186 12.81 9.37 -6.73
CA ASP A 186 13.08 10.29 -7.82
C ASP A 186 12.74 11.75 -7.43
N SER A 187 13.10 12.69 -8.30
CA SER A 187 12.79 14.11 -8.07
C SER A 187 11.30 14.45 -8.23
N THR A 188 10.47 13.49 -8.64
CA THR A 188 9.03 13.67 -8.74
C THR A 188 8.50 13.88 -7.32
N PRO A 189 7.71 14.93 -7.07
CA PRO A 189 7.20 15.17 -5.74
C PRO A 189 6.46 13.94 -5.21
N VAL A 190 6.89 13.44 -4.05
CA VAL A 190 6.16 12.42 -3.31
C VAL A 190 4.76 12.95 -3.04
N LEU A 191 3.78 12.28 -3.63
CA LEU A 191 2.39 12.68 -3.52
C LEU A 191 1.82 12.08 -2.23
N ILE A 192 1.48 12.93 -1.26
CA ILE A 192 0.89 12.48 0.01
C ILE A 192 -0.64 12.50 -0.13
N ARG A 193 -1.24 11.33 -0.23
CA ARG A 193 -2.70 11.16 -0.37
C ARG A 193 -3.45 10.99 0.95
N HIS A 194 -2.76 10.65 2.03
CA HIS A 194 -3.39 10.29 3.30
C HIS A 194 -2.77 11.07 4.48
N ILE A 195 -3.61 11.76 5.26
CA ILE A 195 -3.24 12.47 6.48
C ILE A 195 -3.82 11.78 7.71
N ASN A 196 -2.93 11.36 8.61
CA ASN A 196 -3.24 10.76 9.90
C ASN A 196 -2.35 11.37 11.00
N TYR A 197 -2.39 10.80 12.21
CA TYR A 197 -1.61 11.29 13.35
C TYR A 197 -0.08 11.21 13.16
N HIS A 198 0.40 10.32 12.30
CA HIS A 198 1.82 10.06 12.02
C HIS A 198 2.32 10.71 10.72
N SER A 199 1.42 11.22 9.87
CA SER A 199 1.80 11.93 8.63
C SER A 199 2.73 13.11 8.89
N LEU A 200 2.61 13.77 10.05
CA LEU A 200 3.51 14.85 10.45
C LEU A 200 4.96 14.40 10.60
N ASP A 201 5.21 13.20 11.12
CA ASP A 201 6.56 12.70 11.32
C ASP A 201 7.21 12.35 9.98
N LEU A 202 6.45 11.72 9.07
CA LEU A 202 6.88 11.49 7.69
C LEU A 202 7.17 12.80 6.96
N ILE A 203 6.27 13.78 7.03
CA ILE A 203 6.46 15.09 6.36
C ILE A 203 7.71 15.80 6.89
N LYS A 204 7.91 15.82 8.21
CA LYS A 204 9.11 16.43 8.82
C LYS A 204 10.39 15.76 8.34
N LEU A 205 10.37 14.45 8.28
CA LEU A 205 11.48 13.62 7.85
C LEU A 205 11.79 13.81 6.37
N LEU A 206 10.79 13.78 5.49
CA LEU A 206 10.97 14.09 4.05
C LEU A 206 11.55 15.49 3.86
N LYS A 207 11.03 16.47 4.61
CA LYS A 207 11.54 17.86 4.61
C LYS A 207 12.97 17.95 5.10
N HIS A 208 13.33 17.23 6.16
CA HIS A 208 14.68 17.22 6.71
C HIS A 208 15.71 16.65 5.72
N ASN A 209 15.31 15.63 4.95
CA ASN A 209 16.18 15.00 3.96
C ASN A 209 16.10 15.63 2.56
N GLY A 210 15.40 16.76 2.40
CA GLY A 210 15.33 17.48 1.12
C GLY A 210 14.54 16.78 0.02
N VAL A 211 13.70 15.80 0.37
CA VAL A 211 12.79 15.15 -0.61
C VAL A 211 11.69 16.13 -0.99
N ASN A 212 11.41 16.22 -2.29
CA ASN A 212 10.29 16.99 -2.80
C ASN A 212 8.98 16.24 -2.53
N PHE A 213 7.97 16.90 -1.98
CA PHE A 213 6.67 16.29 -1.70
C PHE A 213 5.54 17.32 -1.73
N LEU A 214 4.33 16.87 -2.06
CA LEU A 214 3.12 17.70 -2.08
C LEU A 214 1.88 16.90 -1.66
N LEU A 215 0.83 17.58 -1.21
CA LEU A 215 -0.46 16.92 -0.96
C LEU A 215 -1.20 16.69 -2.26
N ALA A 216 -1.85 15.53 -2.39
CA ALA A 216 -2.78 15.30 -3.47
C ALA A 216 -3.94 16.32 -3.43
N GLU A 217 -4.51 16.63 -4.60
CA GLU A 217 -5.70 17.48 -4.66
C GLU A 217 -6.85 16.83 -3.90
N HIS A 218 -6.99 15.51 -4.01
CA HIS A 218 -7.90 14.71 -3.21
C HIS A 218 -7.12 13.99 -2.11
N CYS A 219 -7.26 14.43 -0.86
CA CYS A 219 -6.53 13.87 0.28
C CYS A 219 -7.48 13.33 1.35
N THR A 220 -7.32 12.07 1.74
CA THR A 220 -8.12 11.51 2.83
C THR A 220 -7.50 11.85 4.19
N VAL A 221 -8.33 12.07 5.19
CA VAL A 221 -7.96 12.46 6.55
C VAL A 221 -8.58 11.48 7.54
N GLU A 222 -7.73 10.78 8.27
CA GLU A 222 -8.12 9.84 9.31
C GLU A 222 -7.81 10.42 10.69
N LEU A 223 -8.59 11.44 11.06
CA LEU A 223 -8.40 12.18 12.31
C LEU A 223 -9.74 12.34 13.03
N TYR A 224 -9.73 12.30 14.36
CA TYR A 224 -10.90 12.76 15.11
C TYR A 224 -11.13 14.26 14.87
N VAL A 225 -12.39 14.63 14.66
CA VAL A 225 -12.82 16.01 14.40
C VAL A 225 -12.33 16.99 15.49
N LYS A 226 -12.19 16.54 16.74
CA LYS A 226 -11.63 17.33 17.85
C LYS A 226 -10.15 17.73 17.64
N ASP A 227 -9.36 16.88 16.99
CA ASP A 227 -7.91 17.03 16.86
C ASP A 227 -7.50 17.75 15.57
N MET A 228 -8.38 17.80 14.57
CA MET A 228 -8.11 18.40 13.25
C MET A 228 -7.48 19.79 13.33
N LYS A 229 -7.99 20.70 14.16
CA LYS A 229 -7.42 22.06 14.27
C LYS A 229 -5.95 22.04 14.67
N SER A 230 -5.59 21.19 15.64
CA SER A 230 -4.21 21.06 16.12
C SER A 230 -3.30 20.48 15.04
N ILE A 231 -3.76 19.43 14.36
CA ILE A 231 -2.97 18.72 13.35
C ILE A 231 -2.79 19.56 12.10
N PHE A 232 -3.85 20.18 11.57
CA PHE A 232 -3.76 21.08 10.42
C PHE A 232 -2.89 22.30 10.69
N ASN A 233 -2.88 22.83 11.92
CA ASN A 233 -1.95 23.91 12.28
C ASN A 233 -0.49 23.48 12.18
N LYS A 234 -0.16 22.25 12.63
CA LYS A 234 1.18 21.68 12.47
C LYS A 234 1.49 21.39 10.99
N LEU A 235 0.52 20.84 10.26
CA LEU A 235 0.68 20.47 8.85
C LEU A 235 1.09 21.69 8.00
N LYS A 236 0.38 22.82 8.15
CA LYS A 236 0.68 24.08 7.45
C LYS A 236 2.10 24.62 7.68
N GLN A 237 2.79 24.23 8.75
CA GLN A 237 4.16 24.67 9.02
C GLN A 237 5.19 23.92 8.15
N HIS A 238 4.79 22.78 7.59
CA HIS A 238 5.68 21.90 6.85
C HIS A 238 5.31 21.75 5.38
N ILE A 239 4.02 21.87 5.02
CA ILE A 239 3.52 21.65 3.67
C ILE A 239 2.42 22.63 3.28
N GLU A 240 2.34 22.97 2.00
CA GLU A 240 1.26 23.77 1.44
C GLU A 240 -0.03 22.92 1.32
N ILE A 241 -1.17 23.47 1.77
CA ILE A 241 -2.44 22.75 1.81
C ILE A 241 -3.59 23.46 1.10
N LYS A 242 -3.31 24.60 0.46
CA LYS A 242 -4.35 25.51 -0.07
C LYS A 242 -5.12 24.94 -1.27
N HIS A 243 -4.49 24.04 -2.03
CA HIS A 243 -5.08 23.43 -3.22
C HIS A 243 -5.75 22.09 -2.94
N THR A 244 -5.58 21.55 -1.73
CA THR A 244 -6.05 20.23 -1.34
C THR A 244 -7.47 20.27 -0.78
N GLN A 245 -8.31 19.40 -1.30
CA GLN A 245 -9.58 19.01 -0.71
C GLN A 245 -9.39 17.79 0.21
N PHE A 246 -10.08 17.81 1.35
CA PHE A 246 -9.92 16.82 2.39
C PHE A 246 -11.19 15.99 2.58
N TYR A 247 -11.06 14.68 2.67
CA TYR A 247 -12.17 13.72 2.76
C TYR A 247 -11.95 12.74 3.91
N ASN A 248 -12.99 12.10 4.44
CA ASN A 248 -12.82 10.97 5.36
C ASN A 248 -12.67 9.63 4.60
N CYS A 249 -12.52 8.52 5.32
CA CYS A 249 -12.40 7.18 4.73
C CYS A 249 -13.66 6.69 4.00
N ARG A 250 -14.81 7.38 4.15
CA ARG A 250 -16.05 7.13 3.42
C ARG A 250 -16.21 8.04 2.20
N ASN A 251 -15.14 8.74 1.82
CA ASN A 251 -15.13 9.71 0.74
C ASN A 251 -16.08 10.91 0.95
N GLU A 252 -16.41 11.24 2.20
CA GLU A 252 -17.20 12.42 2.53
C GLU A 252 -16.25 13.61 2.74
N HIS A 253 -16.52 14.74 2.09
CA HIS A 253 -15.71 15.94 2.21
C HIS A 253 -15.74 16.52 3.64
N ILE A 254 -14.62 17.07 4.11
CA ILE A 254 -14.45 17.62 5.48
C ILE A 254 -15.47 18.71 5.82
N GLY A 255 -15.94 19.41 4.79
CA GLY A 255 -16.99 20.42 4.89
C GLY A 255 -18.37 19.85 5.25
N ILE A 256 -18.64 18.54 5.09
CA ILE A 256 -19.95 17.92 5.37
C ILE A 256 -20.04 17.48 6.83
N TYR A 257 -19.11 16.65 7.27
CA TYR A 257 -19.22 15.97 8.56
C TYR A 257 -18.65 16.80 9.73
N THR A 258 -18.06 17.96 9.45
CA THR A 258 -17.61 18.89 10.51
C THR A 258 -18.67 19.95 10.82
N GLY A 259 -18.72 20.38 12.08
CA GLY A 259 -19.63 21.46 12.50
C GLY A 259 -19.22 22.82 11.93
N ILE A 260 -20.19 23.74 11.81
CA ILE A 260 -20.03 25.08 11.22
C ILE A 260 -18.80 25.86 11.71
N GLU A 261 -18.49 25.81 13.01
CA GLU A 261 -17.35 26.53 13.58
C GLU A 261 -15.99 25.96 13.15
N ARG A 262 -15.94 24.70 12.69
CA ARG A 262 -14.76 24.12 12.04
C ARG A 262 -14.71 24.48 10.56
N VAL A 263 -15.83 24.46 9.86
CA VAL A 263 -15.90 24.93 8.46
C VAL A 263 -15.42 26.38 8.34
N LYS A 264 -15.94 27.29 9.17
CA LYS A 264 -15.44 28.69 9.26
C LYS A 264 -13.95 28.74 9.59
N TRP A 265 -13.47 27.84 10.45
CA TRP A 265 -12.05 27.74 10.77
C TRP A 265 -11.21 27.24 9.59
N PHE A 266 -11.69 26.32 8.77
CA PHE A 266 -10.97 25.86 7.58
C PHE A 266 -10.85 27.00 6.56
N ILE A 267 -11.98 27.67 6.25
CA ILE A 267 -12.05 28.82 5.34
C ILE A 267 -11.13 29.96 5.82
N ARG A 268 -11.14 30.28 7.12
CA ARG A 268 -10.28 31.36 7.65
C ARG A 268 -8.79 31.06 7.57
N ASN A 269 -8.43 29.78 7.46
CA ASN A 269 -7.06 29.30 7.38
C ASN A 269 -6.63 28.90 5.96
N GLY A 270 -7.42 29.23 4.94
CA GLY A 270 -7.07 28.96 3.54
C GLY A 270 -7.12 27.48 3.15
N ILE A 271 -7.88 26.67 3.88
CA ILE A 271 -8.14 25.27 3.51
C ILE A 271 -9.33 25.27 2.56
N ARG A 272 -9.14 24.74 1.36
CA ARG A 272 -10.15 24.71 0.30
C ARG A 272 -11.38 23.95 0.77
N MET A 273 -12.54 24.55 0.56
CA MET A 273 -13.84 23.90 0.74
C MET A 273 -14.54 23.89 -0.61
N ASP A 274 -15.27 22.81 -0.89
CA ASP A 274 -16.11 22.71 -2.07
C ASP A 274 -17.45 23.42 -1.86
N ASP A 275 -17.72 24.44 -2.66
CA ASP A 275 -18.92 25.28 -2.52
C ASP A 275 -20.21 24.51 -2.80
N ASP A 276 -20.22 23.59 -3.76
CA ASP A 276 -21.39 22.80 -4.10
C ASP A 276 -21.73 21.83 -2.97
N ILE A 277 -20.70 21.30 -2.31
CA ILE A 277 -20.85 20.52 -1.09
C ILE A 277 -21.38 21.37 0.07
N LEU A 278 -20.85 22.59 0.26
CA LEU A 278 -21.29 23.47 1.34
C LEU A 278 -22.76 23.90 1.18
N ARG A 279 -23.25 24.06 -0.06
CA ARG A 279 -24.66 24.39 -0.37
C ARG A 279 -25.65 23.33 0.09
N GLN A 280 -25.24 22.07 0.18
CA GLN A 280 -26.11 20.96 0.59
C GLN A 280 -26.34 20.92 2.11
N ARG A 281 -25.63 21.75 2.88
CA ARG A 281 -25.75 21.78 4.34
C ARG A 281 -26.99 22.58 4.78
N SER A 282 -27.61 22.14 5.87
CA SER A 282 -28.72 22.88 6.50
C SER A 282 -28.32 24.25 7.06
N ASP A 283 -27.03 24.48 7.29
CA ASP A 283 -26.47 25.75 7.79
C ASP A 283 -25.68 26.54 6.71
N SER A 284 -25.90 26.22 5.43
CA SER A 284 -25.27 26.84 4.26
C SER A 284 -25.31 28.38 4.29
N ASP A 285 -26.47 28.98 4.55
CA ASP A 285 -26.65 30.45 4.56
C ASP A 285 -25.67 31.15 5.52
N LYS A 286 -25.42 30.53 6.69
CA LYS A 286 -24.50 31.07 7.71
C LYS A 286 -23.05 30.97 7.26
N ILE A 287 -22.71 29.94 6.48
CA ILE A 287 -21.36 29.72 5.95
C ILE A 287 -21.07 30.72 4.83
N PHE A 288 -21.97 30.87 3.86
CA PHE A 288 -21.79 31.83 2.76
C PHE A 288 -21.83 33.28 3.22
N SER A 289 -22.67 33.61 4.22
CA SER A 289 -22.62 34.93 4.87
C SER A 289 -21.25 35.22 5.51
N TYR A 290 -20.61 34.20 6.09
CA TYR A 290 -19.27 34.31 6.66
C TYR A 290 -18.19 34.50 5.58
N ILE A 291 -18.28 33.76 4.46
CA ILE A 291 -17.37 33.89 3.31
C ILE A 291 -17.46 35.31 2.74
N ALA A 292 -18.66 35.81 2.42
CA ALA A 292 -18.86 37.15 1.89
C ALA A 292 -18.33 38.24 2.84
N GLY A 293 -18.52 38.07 4.16
CA GLY A 293 -17.98 38.97 5.17
C GLY A 293 -16.44 39.00 5.19
N ARG A 294 -15.78 37.87 4.91
CA ARG A 294 -14.32 37.77 4.80
C ARG A 294 -13.80 38.43 3.53
N GLU A 295 -14.39 38.13 2.39
CA GLU A 295 -14.02 38.73 1.10
C GLU A 295 -14.12 40.26 1.14
N LYS A 296 -15.23 40.78 1.69
CA LYS A 296 -15.40 42.22 1.92
C LYS A 296 -14.28 42.80 2.79
N LYS A 297 -13.88 42.10 3.85
CA LYS A 297 -12.81 42.55 4.75
C LYS A 297 -11.45 42.53 4.07
N ASP A 298 -11.19 41.55 3.21
CA ASP A 298 -9.92 41.40 2.51
C ASP A 298 -9.81 42.44 1.37
N LEU A 299 -10.88 42.68 0.60
CA LEU A 299 -10.98 43.80 -0.36
C LEU A 299 -10.72 45.16 0.32
N LEU A 300 -11.33 45.40 1.48
CA LEU A 300 -11.13 46.65 2.23
C LEU A 300 -9.70 46.84 2.74
N LYS A 301 -8.89 45.77 2.88
CA LYS A 301 -7.47 45.92 3.22
C LYS A 301 -6.65 46.30 1.99
N GLU A 302 -6.93 45.68 0.85
CA GLU A 302 -6.25 45.98 -0.41
C GLU A 302 -6.52 47.40 -0.90
N MET A 303 -7.74 47.91 -0.66
CA MET A 303 -8.14 49.27 -1.03
C MET A 303 -7.58 50.38 -0.13
N LYS A 304 -6.87 50.08 0.97
CA LYS A 304 -6.24 51.11 1.81
C LYS A 304 -4.87 51.48 1.23
N PRO A 305 -4.69 52.67 0.63
CA PRO A 305 -3.37 53.10 0.18
C PRO A 305 -2.41 53.25 1.36
N GLU A 306 -1.13 52.89 1.16
CA GLU A 306 -0.06 53.22 2.10
C GLU A 306 0.05 54.76 2.21
N HIS A 307 -0.61 55.35 3.19
CA HIS A 307 -0.34 56.73 3.55
C HIS A 307 0.98 56.78 4.33
N PRO A 308 2.02 57.50 3.83
CA PRO A 308 3.24 57.66 4.59
C PRO A 308 2.90 58.32 5.93
N ARG A 309 3.33 57.70 7.03
CA ARG A 309 3.09 58.20 8.39
C ARG A 309 3.60 59.64 8.46
N ALA A 310 2.71 60.57 8.83
CA ALA A 310 3.07 61.96 9.00
C ALA A 310 4.27 62.10 9.96
N PRO A 311 5.26 62.94 9.65
CA PRO A 311 6.47 63.06 10.45
C PRO A 311 6.12 63.51 11.86
N VAL A 312 6.50 62.69 12.85
CA VAL A 312 6.37 63.02 14.27
C VAL A 312 7.24 64.25 14.55
N ARG A 313 6.60 65.39 14.82
CA ARG A 313 7.31 66.59 15.28
C ARG A 313 7.98 66.26 16.61
N LYS A 314 9.31 66.11 16.62
CA LYS A 314 10.12 66.15 17.84
C LYS A 314 9.95 67.55 18.45
N ARG A 315 9.44 67.64 19.66
CA ARG A 315 9.50 68.88 20.45
C ARG A 315 10.95 69.12 20.84
N LEU A 316 11.47 70.27 20.43
CA LEU A 316 12.72 70.87 20.92
C LEU A 316 12.53 71.32 22.37
#